data_AF-A0A9X7GEF8-F1
#
_entry.id   AF-A0A9X7GEF8-F1
#
_cell.length_a   1.000
_cell.length_b   1.000
_cell.length_c   1.000
_cell.angle_alpha   90.00
_cell.angle_beta   90.00
_cell.angle_gamma   90.00
#
_symmetry.space_group_name_H-M   'P 1'
#
loop_
_entity.id
_entity.type
_entity.pdbx_description
1 polymer ?
#
loop_
_entity_poly.entity_id
_entity_poly.type
_entity_poly.pdbx_seq_one_letter_code
_entity_poly.pdbx_strand_id
1 'polypeptide(L)'
;MRRNEMEQKEDSLFNLLLEIEKETKELKKSLRISNSKSIIAFRGEPRDYEGTKLLPSLYRQKLTVQQEIKLFDLLNDYNVIDREEKTNLQKAIAAQHYLATSRLLDITFNALVAIYFATSYEKEKQDKDGYLYIFCLPQHFSPSSEYIEKYYDDMLKENRNELILKKNFKVVTHGCFNERIKLQKGGFIFFPASNITRIPSCFYRKIKIKGRNKEFIRKQLAEYFAVYESTLFPEKDKLSDVIFEGIKKDFGLENTENSIESELNSYFENLVYEINSYVYKQELTQELKKYVMRRLRKYEQDLFFALDQLEEKIEKEGTSRLLDVKRKARHDFENLRAYVKRELEKCSYQVEI
;
A
#
# COMPACT_ATOMS: atom_id res chain seq x y z
N MET A 1 43.83 -9.55 21.72
CA MET A 1 43.27 -8.32 22.33
C MET A 1 43.52 -7.08 21.48
N ARG A 2 44.77 -6.64 21.22
CA ARG A 2 45.05 -5.39 20.46
C ARG A 2 44.49 -5.32 19.01
N ARG A 3 44.33 -6.45 18.31
CA ARG A 3 43.73 -6.49 16.96
C ARG A 3 42.21 -6.21 16.97
N ASN A 4 41.48 -6.77 17.95
CA ASN A 4 40.05 -6.55 18.08
C ASN A 4 39.72 -5.12 18.55
N GLU A 5 40.56 -4.52 19.38
CA GLU A 5 40.40 -3.12 19.82
C GLU A 5 40.69 -2.10 18.71
N MET A 6 41.60 -2.40 17.78
CA MET A 6 41.83 -1.57 16.60
C MET A 6 40.71 -1.71 15.55
N GLU A 7 40.20 -2.92 15.30
CA GLU A 7 39.06 -3.12 14.39
C GLU A 7 37.76 -2.50 14.94
N GLN A 8 37.53 -2.55 16.26
CA GLN A 8 36.42 -1.84 16.90
C GLN A 8 36.53 -0.31 16.83
N LYS A 9 37.77 0.21 16.72
CA LYS A 9 38.03 1.65 16.53
C LYS A 9 37.78 2.13 15.10
N GLU A 10 37.99 1.29 14.08
CA GLU A 10 37.74 1.62 12.67
C GLU A 10 36.25 1.61 12.32
N ASP A 11 35.47 0.74 12.96
CA ASP A 11 34.05 0.52 12.63
C ASP A 11 33.10 1.15 13.68
N SER A 12 33.42 2.35 14.19
CA SER A 12 32.62 3.08 15.20
C SER A 12 31.53 3.99 14.61
N LEU A 13 30.48 4.30 15.38
CA LEU A 13 29.44 5.27 15.02
C LEU A 13 30.02 6.64 14.63
N PHE A 14 31.07 7.09 15.33
CA PHE A 14 31.71 8.37 15.03
C PHE A 14 32.44 8.37 13.68
N ASN A 15 33.10 7.26 13.32
CA ASN A 15 33.71 7.15 11.99
C ASN A 15 32.66 7.13 10.89
N LEU A 16 31.52 6.46 11.13
CA LEU A 16 30.39 6.50 10.21
C LEU A 16 29.85 7.93 10.03
N LEU A 17 29.76 8.71 11.11
CA LEU A 17 29.37 10.13 11.03
C LEU A 17 30.38 10.98 10.24
N LEU A 18 31.69 10.74 10.42
CA LEU A 18 32.73 11.40 9.63
C LEU A 18 32.66 11.02 8.14
N GLU A 19 32.41 9.75 7.84
CA GLU A 19 32.20 9.27 6.47
C GLU A 19 30.96 9.92 5.84
N ILE A 20 29.85 10.00 6.57
CA ILE A 20 28.63 10.69 6.13
C ILE A 20 28.91 12.16 5.80
N GLU A 21 29.65 12.86 6.67
CA GLU A 21 30.01 14.26 6.44
C GLU A 21 30.84 14.42 5.15
N LYS A 22 31.84 13.55 4.96
CA LYS A 22 32.70 13.54 3.77
C LYS A 22 31.88 13.31 2.50
N GLU A 23 31.10 12.23 2.45
CA GLU A 23 30.26 11.87 1.31
C GLU A 23 29.22 12.95 0.99
N THR A 24 28.65 13.59 2.01
CA THR A 24 27.70 14.71 1.83
C THR A 24 28.37 15.90 1.15
N LYS A 25 29.59 16.27 1.58
CA LYS A 25 30.35 17.36 0.96
C LYS A 25 30.72 17.04 -0.48
N GLU A 26 31.16 15.82 -0.76
CA GLU A 26 31.51 15.37 -2.12
C GLU A 26 30.29 15.32 -3.05
N LEU A 27 29.16 14.81 -2.56
CA LEU A 27 27.90 14.78 -3.30
C LEU A 27 27.44 16.19 -3.68
N LYS A 28 27.46 17.13 -2.73
CA LYS A 28 27.14 18.55 -2.99
C LYS A 28 28.04 19.16 -4.05
N LYS A 29 29.36 18.94 -3.95
CA LYS A 29 30.33 19.42 -4.95
C LYS A 29 30.06 18.84 -6.34
N SER A 30 29.76 17.53 -6.42
CA SER A 30 29.52 16.85 -7.70
C SER A 30 28.29 17.38 -8.43
N LEU A 31 27.27 17.82 -7.69
CA LEU A 31 26.03 18.33 -8.27
C LEU A 31 26.06 19.83 -8.58
N ARG A 32 27.09 20.58 -8.15
CA ARG A 32 27.23 22.03 -8.35
C ARG A 32 26.00 22.84 -7.89
N ILE A 33 25.23 22.35 -6.91
CA ILE A 33 24.03 23.01 -6.39
C ILE A 33 24.42 24.01 -5.29
N SER A 34 23.81 25.20 -5.29
CA SER A 34 24.00 26.18 -4.22
C SER A 34 23.43 25.69 -2.88
N ASN A 35 24.13 25.94 -1.77
CA ASN A 35 23.70 25.51 -0.43
C ASN A 35 22.28 25.97 -0.06
N SER A 36 21.81 27.10 -0.62
CA SER A 36 20.47 27.65 -0.41
C SER A 36 19.34 26.92 -1.17
N LYS A 37 19.67 26.02 -2.09
CA LYS A 37 18.68 25.30 -2.94
C LYS A 37 18.70 23.79 -2.76
N SER A 38 19.70 23.20 -2.12
CA SER A 38 19.77 21.75 -1.89
C SER A 38 19.22 21.35 -0.53
N ILE A 39 18.45 20.27 -0.49
CA ILE A 39 18.10 19.57 0.76
C ILE A 39 18.89 18.27 0.87
N ILE A 40 19.40 18.00 2.07
CA ILE A 40 20.07 16.75 2.41
C ILE A 40 19.10 15.87 3.17
N ALA A 41 18.95 14.63 2.73
CA ALA A 41 18.12 13.64 3.40
C ALA A 41 18.86 12.30 3.47
N PHE A 42 18.43 11.44 4.37
CA PHE A 42 19.05 10.16 4.62
C PHE A 42 18.00 9.05 4.60
N ARG A 43 18.41 7.83 4.26
CA ARG A 43 17.58 6.63 4.41
C ARG A 43 18.46 5.45 4.81
N GLY A 44 18.05 4.73 5.85
CA GLY A 44 18.65 3.46 6.22
C GLY A 44 17.87 2.29 5.64
N GLU A 45 18.58 1.34 5.05
CA GLU A 45 18.04 0.04 4.68
C GLU A 45 18.81 -1.04 5.45
N PRO A 46 18.13 -1.95 6.19
CA PRO A 46 18.81 -2.95 7.02
C PRO A 46 19.51 -4.03 6.18
N ARG A 47 19.27 -4.10 4.87
CA ARG A 47 19.92 -5.04 3.96
C ARG A 47 20.00 -4.49 2.54
N ASP A 48 20.77 -5.15 1.68
CA ASP A 48 20.67 -4.88 0.25
C ASP A 48 19.34 -5.43 -0.25
N TYR A 49 18.54 -4.55 -0.84
CA TYR A 49 17.28 -4.90 -1.50
C TYR A 49 17.48 -5.03 -3.02
N GLU A 50 18.73 -4.99 -3.51
CA GLU A 50 19.13 -5.22 -4.90
C GLU A 50 18.28 -4.40 -5.89
N GLY A 51 17.48 -5.07 -6.73
CA GLY A 51 16.60 -4.45 -7.73
C GLY A 51 15.49 -3.58 -7.15
N THR A 52 15.22 -3.70 -5.84
CA THR A 52 14.15 -3.01 -5.10
C THR A 52 14.64 -1.99 -4.06
N LYS A 53 15.96 -1.69 -4.05
CA LYS A 53 16.53 -0.61 -3.23
C LYS A 53 15.86 0.72 -3.52
N LEU A 54 15.64 1.53 -2.48
CA LEU A 54 15.04 2.87 -2.61
C LEU A 54 13.66 2.88 -3.29
N LEU A 55 12.94 1.76 -3.25
CA LEU A 55 11.55 1.69 -3.70
C LEU A 55 10.58 1.67 -2.51
N PRO A 56 9.46 2.40 -2.59
CA PRO A 56 8.36 2.28 -1.65
C PRO A 56 7.87 0.84 -1.50
N SER A 57 7.32 0.52 -0.33
CA SER A 57 6.82 -0.80 0.02
C SER A 57 5.67 -1.27 -0.88
N LEU A 58 4.81 -0.35 -1.32
CA LEU A 58 3.69 -0.66 -2.21
C LEU A 58 4.16 -1.33 -3.52
N TYR A 59 5.25 -0.84 -4.10
CA TYR A 59 5.85 -1.44 -5.30
C TYR A 59 6.53 -2.78 -5.03
N ARG A 60 7.06 -2.99 -3.82
CA ARG A 60 7.63 -4.29 -3.43
C ARG A 60 6.54 -5.36 -3.32
N GLN A 61 5.34 -4.97 -2.92
CA GLN A 61 4.17 -5.83 -2.76
C GLN A 61 3.29 -5.92 -4.02
N LYS A 62 3.61 -5.18 -5.10
CA LYS A 62 2.88 -5.12 -6.37
C LYS A 62 1.39 -4.75 -6.22
N LEU A 63 1.06 -3.90 -5.26
CA LEU A 63 -0.33 -3.46 -5.10
C LEU A 63 -0.75 -2.51 -6.23
N THR A 64 -2.00 -2.62 -6.68
CA THR A 64 -2.60 -1.74 -7.69
C THR A 64 -3.10 -0.43 -7.06
N VAL A 65 -3.40 0.58 -7.89
CA VAL A 65 -4.00 1.84 -7.42
C VAL A 65 -5.36 1.60 -6.76
N GLN A 66 -6.17 0.69 -7.32
CA GLN A 66 -7.47 0.31 -6.75
C GLN A 66 -7.32 -0.30 -5.35
N GLN A 67 -6.29 -1.11 -5.14
CA GLN A 67 -5.95 -1.65 -3.82
C GLN A 67 -5.49 -0.57 -2.83
N GLU A 68 -4.82 0.48 -3.30
CA GLU A 68 -4.46 1.64 -2.46
C GLU A 68 -5.70 2.47 -2.07
N ILE A 69 -6.68 2.61 -2.96
CA ILE A 69 -7.96 3.26 -2.64
C ILE A 69 -8.72 2.47 -1.55
N LYS A 70 -8.85 1.14 -1.73
CA LYS A 70 -9.45 0.27 -0.70
C LYS A 70 -8.72 0.38 0.64
N LEU A 71 -7.40 0.52 0.62
CA LEU A 71 -6.60 0.73 1.83
C LEU A 71 -7.01 2.01 2.56
N PHE A 72 -7.25 3.10 1.82
CA PHE A 72 -7.69 4.36 2.41
C PHE A 72 -9.09 4.26 2.99
N ASP A 73 -10.00 3.55 2.32
CA ASP A 73 -11.35 3.31 2.83
C ASP A 73 -11.31 2.55 4.16
N LEU A 74 -10.52 1.48 4.25
CA LEU A 74 -10.34 0.72 5.48
C LEU A 74 -9.75 1.56 6.62
N LEU A 75 -8.74 2.39 6.33
CA LEU A 75 -8.19 3.29 7.35
C LEU A 75 -9.22 4.29 7.87
N ASN A 76 -10.16 4.72 7.02
CA ASN A 76 -11.28 5.56 7.45
C ASN A 76 -12.30 4.75 8.28
N ASP A 77 -12.58 3.50 7.91
CA ASP A 77 -13.54 2.64 8.63
C ASP A 77 -13.09 2.29 10.05
N TYR A 78 -11.78 2.13 10.25
CA TYR A 78 -11.20 1.94 11.58
C TYR A 78 -11.01 3.25 12.37
N ASN A 79 -11.51 4.40 11.87
CA ASN A 79 -11.33 5.74 12.46
C ASN A 79 -9.86 6.07 12.80
N VAL A 80 -8.93 5.50 12.04
CA VAL A 80 -7.49 5.79 12.15
C VAL A 80 -7.20 7.19 11.58
N ILE A 81 -8.08 7.63 10.68
CA ILE A 81 -8.05 8.88 9.96
C ILE A 81 -9.46 9.47 10.03
N ASP A 82 -9.57 10.74 10.42
CA ASP A 82 -10.87 11.41 10.45
C ASP A 82 -11.41 11.61 9.02
N ARG A 83 -12.67 11.24 8.78
CA ARG A 83 -13.27 11.14 7.43
C ARG A 83 -13.38 12.48 6.71
N GLU A 84 -13.56 13.57 7.44
CA GLU A 84 -13.98 14.87 6.85
C GLU A 84 -12.83 15.88 6.63
N GLU A 85 -11.64 15.66 7.18
CA GLU A 85 -10.62 16.73 7.22
C GLU A 85 -9.29 16.42 6.50
N LYS A 86 -9.15 15.23 5.88
CA LYS A 86 -7.82 14.77 5.41
C LYS A 86 -7.71 14.52 3.91
N THR A 87 -6.72 15.18 3.31
CA THR A 87 -6.39 15.06 1.87
C THR A 87 -5.85 13.66 1.54
N ASN A 88 -5.92 13.24 0.27
CA ASN A 88 -5.45 11.90 -0.14
C ASN A 88 -3.95 11.67 0.17
N LEU A 89 -3.15 12.73 0.14
CA LEU A 89 -1.76 12.67 0.59
C LEU A 89 -1.65 12.30 2.07
N GLN A 90 -2.49 12.87 2.92
CA GLN A 90 -2.52 12.56 4.35
C GLN A 90 -2.99 11.12 4.60
N LYS A 91 -3.94 10.63 3.81
CA LYS A 91 -4.36 9.21 3.81
C LYS A 91 -3.20 8.28 3.47
N ALA A 92 -2.42 8.63 2.45
CA ALA A 92 -1.22 7.87 2.08
C ALA A 92 -0.13 7.88 3.17
N ILE A 93 0.06 9.01 3.85
CA ILE A 93 1.01 9.13 4.96
C ILE A 93 0.57 8.27 6.15
N ALA A 94 -0.73 8.28 6.46
CA ALA A 94 -1.30 7.41 7.49
C ALA A 94 -1.17 5.92 7.11
N ALA A 95 -1.43 5.54 5.85
CA ALA A 95 -1.19 4.18 5.37
C ALA A 95 0.28 3.77 5.53
N GLN A 96 1.24 4.64 5.22
CA GLN A 96 2.66 4.38 5.44
C GLN A 96 3.00 4.22 6.92
N HIS A 97 2.32 4.95 7.81
CA HIS A 97 2.56 4.89 9.24
C HIS A 97 2.01 3.63 9.89
N TYR A 98 0.74 3.32 9.65
CA TYR A 98 0.05 2.21 10.33
C TYR A 98 0.29 0.86 9.66
N LEU A 99 0.50 0.86 8.34
CA LEU A 99 0.55 -0.36 7.54
C LEU A 99 1.89 -0.56 6.84
N ALA A 100 2.80 0.40 6.96
CA ALA A 100 4.08 0.39 6.24
C ALA A 100 3.92 0.18 4.73
N THR A 101 2.76 0.52 4.16
CA THR A 101 2.41 0.36 2.73
C THR A 101 1.96 1.69 2.15
N SER A 102 2.75 2.23 1.23
CA SER A 102 2.35 3.38 0.41
C SER A 102 3.28 3.55 -0.79
N ARG A 103 2.90 4.47 -1.69
CA ARG A 103 3.77 4.94 -2.78
C ARG A 103 4.82 5.96 -2.33
N LEU A 104 4.93 6.21 -1.03
CA LEU A 104 5.88 7.13 -0.42
C LEU A 104 7.14 6.38 0.01
N LEU A 105 8.29 6.92 -0.36
CA LEU A 105 9.58 6.46 0.14
C LEU A 105 9.96 7.29 1.36
N ASP A 106 10.01 6.67 2.54
CA ASP A 106 10.48 7.36 3.75
C ASP A 106 11.93 7.85 3.59
N ILE A 107 12.15 9.11 3.93
CA ILE A 107 13.46 9.69 4.15
C ILE A 107 13.47 10.39 5.51
N THR A 108 14.65 10.65 6.05
CA THR A 108 14.81 11.40 7.30
C THR A 108 15.84 12.51 7.13
N PHE A 109 15.60 13.63 7.79
CA PHE A 109 16.55 14.74 7.90
C PHE A 109 17.52 14.56 9.08
N ASN A 110 17.47 13.39 9.74
CA ASN A 110 18.36 13.02 10.84
C ASN A 110 19.19 11.77 10.46
N ALA A 111 20.51 11.97 10.32
CA ALA A 111 21.43 10.88 10.00
C ALA A 111 21.39 9.75 11.04
N LEU A 112 21.23 10.06 12.33
CA LEU A 112 21.18 9.06 13.40
C LEU A 112 19.96 8.13 13.26
N VAL A 113 18.81 8.68 12.86
CA VAL A 113 17.60 7.91 12.58
C VAL A 113 17.81 6.99 11.38
N ALA A 114 18.49 7.46 10.33
CA ALA A 114 18.82 6.61 9.19
C ALA A 114 19.81 5.50 9.56
N ILE A 115 20.81 5.78 10.39
CA ILE A 115 21.74 4.75 10.91
C ILE A 115 20.97 3.73 11.75
N TYR A 116 20.03 4.17 12.59
CA TYR A 116 19.16 3.27 13.36
C TYR A 116 18.43 2.28 12.43
N PHE A 117 17.84 2.77 11.33
CA PHE A 117 17.17 1.90 10.35
C PHE A 117 18.12 0.99 9.58
N ALA A 118 19.31 1.47 9.22
CA ALA A 118 20.32 0.65 8.54
C ALA A 118 20.89 -0.46 9.44
N THR A 119 20.82 -0.28 10.76
CA THR A 119 21.27 -1.25 11.76
C THR A 119 20.14 -2.09 12.36
N SER A 120 18.89 -1.90 11.94
CA SER A 120 17.76 -2.72 12.41
C SER A 120 17.95 -4.20 12.05
N TYR A 121 17.57 -5.07 12.99
CA TYR A 121 17.55 -6.52 12.78
C TYR A 121 16.17 -6.96 12.28
N GLU A 122 16.13 -7.62 11.12
CA GLU A 122 14.97 -8.43 10.74
C GLU A 122 15.10 -9.78 11.49
N LYS A 123 14.00 -10.29 12.09
CA LYS A 123 13.96 -11.42 13.05
C LYS A 123 14.69 -12.72 12.61
N GLU A 124 15.08 -12.84 11.35
CA GLU A 124 15.70 -14.05 10.77
C GLU A 124 17.12 -13.82 10.18
N LYS A 125 17.66 -12.59 10.18
CA LYS A 125 18.85 -12.23 9.36
C LYS A 125 19.80 -11.28 10.10
N GLN A 126 20.38 -11.75 11.21
CA GLN A 126 21.25 -10.94 12.07
C GLN A 126 22.57 -10.50 11.39
N ASP A 127 23.05 -11.22 10.37
CA ASP A 127 24.39 -10.99 9.79
C ASP A 127 24.40 -10.31 8.39
N LYS A 128 23.29 -9.72 7.95
CA LYS A 128 23.28 -8.98 6.67
C LYS A 128 23.83 -7.57 6.83
N ASP A 129 24.61 -7.14 5.86
CA ASP A 129 25.11 -5.76 5.77
C ASP A 129 23.96 -4.76 5.58
N GLY A 130 23.97 -3.69 6.36
CA GLY A 130 23.06 -2.55 6.20
C GLY A 130 23.62 -1.52 5.24
N TYR A 131 22.74 -0.64 4.76
CA TYR A 131 23.11 0.41 3.83
C TYR A 131 22.48 1.74 4.22
N LEU A 132 23.31 2.77 4.24
CA LEU A 132 22.89 4.15 4.45
C LEU A 132 22.96 4.88 3.11
N TYR A 133 21.85 5.52 2.74
CA TYR A 133 21.77 6.35 1.55
C TYR A 133 21.74 7.82 1.95
N ILE A 134 22.60 8.61 1.34
CA ILE A 134 22.69 10.06 1.51
C ILE A 134 22.17 10.70 0.23
N PHE A 135 21.12 11.50 0.32
CA PHE A 135 20.52 12.21 -0.80
C PHE A 135 20.90 13.68 -0.79
N CYS A 136 21.10 14.23 -1.99
CA CYS A 136 21.18 15.67 -2.22
C CYS A 136 20.15 16.02 -3.29
N LEU A 137 19.07 16.68 -2.88
CA LEU A 137 17.89 16.89 -3.72
C LEU A 137 17.70 18.40 -3.97
N PRO A 138 17.30 18.80 -5.19
CA PRO A 138 17.32 20.21 -5.63
C PRO A 138 16.10 21.04 -5.18
N GLN A 139 15.02 20.40 -4.75
CA GLN A 139 13.80 21.09 -4.32
C GLN A 139 13.01 20.22 -3.36
N HIS A 140 12.29 20.87 -2.46
CA HIS A 140 11.30 20.24 -1.61
C HIS A 140 10.02 21.08 -1.55
N PHE A 141 8.94 20.44 -1.14
CA PHE A 141 7.62 21.05 -1.02
C PHE A 141 7.04 20.82 0.37
N SER A 142 6.21 21.77 0.80
CA SER A 142 5.37 21.57 1.97
C SER A 142 4.24 20.60 1.62
N PRO A 143 3.92 19.63 2.49
CA PRO A 143 2.81 18.73 2.32
C PRO A 143 1.45 19.43 2.19
N SER A 144 1.28 20.57 2.88
CA SER A 144 0.08 21.40 2.82
C SER A 144 0.05 22.32 1.60
N SER A 145 0.99 22.15 0.66
CA SER A 145 0.99 22.90 -0.57
C SER A 145 -0.12 22.38 -1.47
N GLU A 146 -1.04 23.28 -1.85
CA GLU A 146 -2.11 23.01 -2.81
C GLU A 146 -1.58 22.36 -4.11
N TYR A 147 -0.36 22.75 -4.54
CA TYR A 147 0.31 22.13 -5.68
C TYR A 147 0.57 20.63 -5.48
N ILE A 148 1.07 20.24 -4.30
CA ILE A 148 1.38 18.83 -4.02
C ILE A 148 0.11 18.01 -3.82
N GLU A 149 -0.90 18.57 -3.17
CA GLU A 149 -2.19 17.91 -2.99
C GLU A 149 -2.86 17.65 -4.34
N LYS A 150 -2.96 18.69 -5.18
CA LYS A 150 -3.48 18.55 -6.55
C LYS A 150 -2.68 17.55 -7.38
N TYR A 151 -1.34 17.58 -7.27
CA TYR A 151 -0.49 16.63 -7.97
C TYR A 151 -0.75 15.19 -7.52
N TYR A 152 -0.98 14.95 -6.23
CA TYR A 152 -1.29 13.63 -5.68
C TYR A 152 -2.67 13.15 -6.14
N ASP A 153 -3.66 14.04 -6.15
CA ASP A 153 -5.03 13.72 -6.60
C ASP A 153 -5.09 13.41 -8.10
N ASP A 154 -4.43 14.22 -8.93
CA ASP A 154 -4.37 13.99 -10.37
C ASP A 154 -3.71 12.64 -10.70
N MET A 155 -2.76 12.22 -9.88
CA MET A 155 -2.11 10.93 -10.00
C MET A 155 -3.02 9.76 -9.63
N LEU A 156 -3.80 9.87 -8.54
CA LEU A 156 -4.75 8.82 -8.13
C LEU A 156 -5.89 8.63 -9.13
N LYS A 157 -6.34 9.72 -9.78
CA LYS A 157 -7.41 9.69 -10.77
C LYS A 157 -6.98 9.10 -12.12
N GLU A 158 -5.76 8.56 -12.22
CA GLU A 158 -5.12 8.12 -13.47
C GLU A 158 -5.37 9.09 -14.62
N ASN A 159 -5.38 10.40 -14.31
CA ASN A 159 -5.87 11.39 -15.26
C ASN A 159 -5.03 11.28 -16.53
N ARG A 160 -5.70 11.19 -17.69
CA ARG A 160 -5.12 11.25 -19.05
C ARG A 160 -4.45 12.60 -19.35
N ASN A 161 -4.01 13.32 -18.31
CA ASN A 161 -3.34 14.60 -18.38
C ASN A 161 -1.85 14.35 -18.66
N GLU A 162 -1.42 14.74 -19.86
CA GLU A 162 -0.07 14.65 -20.40
C GLU A 162 1.00 15.42 -19.57
N LEU A 163 0.59 16.13 -18.51
CA LEU A 163 1.42 17.02 -17.69
C LEU A 163 2.20 16.31 -16.56
N ILE A 164 1.82 15.09 -16.16
CA ILE A 164 2.58 14.34 -15.16
C ILE A 164 3.76 13.64 -15.86
N LEU A 165 4.90 14.32 -15.90
CA LEU A 165 6.15 13.73 -16.38
C LEU A 165 6.50 12.51 -15.51
N LYS A 166 6.35 11.32 -16.10
CA LYS A 166 6.51 10.01 -15.44
C LYS A 166 7.84 9.83 -14.70
N LYS A 167 8.87 10.61 -15.05
CA LYS A 167 10.22 10.60 -14.45
C LYS A 167 10.45 11.59 -13.31
N ASN A 168 9.48 12.44 -12.97
CA ASN A 168 9.67 13.51 -12.00
C ASN A 168 9.33 13.04 -10.59
N PHE A 169 10.32 12.84 -9.72
CA PHE A 169 10.06 12.61 -8.29
C PHE A 169 9.95 13.94 -7.56
N LYS A 170 9.15 13.96 -6.49
CA LYS A 170 8.93 15.15 -5.68
C LYS A 170 9.24 14.84 -4.22
N VAL A 171 9.92 15.77 -3.57
CA VAL A 171 10.34 15.65 -2.18
C VAL A 171 9.38 16.48 -1.33
N VAL A 172 8.77 15.84 -0.34
CA VAL A 172 7.85 16.48 0.59
C VAL A 172 8.50 16.45 1.98
N THR A 173 8.57 17.61 2.62
CA THR A 173 9.28 17.79 3.90
C THR A 173 8.38 18.35 4.98
N HIS A 174 8.73 18.18 6.25
CA HIS A 174 8.14 18.94 7.36
C HIS A 174 6.62 18.79 7.52
N GLY A 175 6.06 17.65 7.13
CA GLY A 175 4.69 17.28 7.48
C GLY A 175 4.61 16.72 8.88
N CYS A 176 4.20 17.53 9.84
CA CYS A 176 3.93 17.15 11.23
C CYS A 176 2.62 16.34 11.37
N PHE A 177 2.37 15.36 10.49
CA PHE A 177 1.09 14.65 10.39
C PHE A 177 0.84 13.64 11.50
N ASN A 178 1.91 13.10 12.09
CA ASN A 178 1.84 12.20 13.24
C ASN A 178 3.11 12.32 14.10
N GLU A 179 3.09 11.76 15.31
CA GLU A 179 4.23 11.84 16.23
C GLU A 179 5.44 11.06 15.71
N ARG A 180 5.23 9.93 15.01
CA ARG A 180 6.32 9.17 14.37
C ARG A 180 7.15 10.03 13.43
N ILE A 181 6.53 10.75 12.49
CA ILE A 181 7.24 11.57 11.50
C ILE A 181 7.97 12.73 12.18
N LYS A 182 7.35 13.32 13.22
CA LYS A 182 7.99 14.37 14.03
C LYS A 182 9.27 13.85 14.69
N LEU A 183 9.18 12.70 15.38
CA LEU A 183 10.29 12.10 16.11
C LEU A 183 11.40 11.59 15.17
N GLN A 184 11.03 11.06 14.01
CA GLN A 184 11.97 10.59 13.00
C GLN A 184 12.59 11.73 12.18
N LYS A 185 12.13 12.98 12.37
CA LYS A 185 12.39 14.11 11.45
C LYS A 185 12.18 13.67 10.00
N GLY A 186 11.05 13.01 9.77
CA GLY A 186 10.73 12.30 8.53
C GLY A 186 10.32 13.24 7.40
N GLY A 187 10.54 12.76 6.19
CA GLY A 187 9.99 13.31 4.95
C GLY A 187 9.70 12.17 3.98
N PHE A 188 9.16 12.52 2.82
CA PHE A 188 8.76 11.54 1.82
C PHE A 188 9.27 11.93 0.45
N ILE A 189 9.72 10.95 -0.32
CA ILE A 189 9.87 11.09 -1.77
C ILE A 189 8.73 10.31 -2.40
N PHE A 190 7.93 10.98 -3.22
CA PHE A 190 6.85 10.31 -3.93
C PHE A 190 7.12 10.23 -5.43
N PHE A 191 6.64 9.15 -6.02
CA PHE A 191 6.84 8.81 -7.43
C PHE A 191 5.49 8.90 -8.16
N PRO A 192 5.41 9.60 -9.30
CA PRO A 192 4.15 9.85 -9.98
C PRO A 192 3.58 8.64 -10.72
N ALA A 193 4.41 7.84 -11.38
CA ALA A 193 3.91 6.87 -12.36
C ALA A 193 3.73 5.46 -11.77
N SER A 194 2.84 4.68 -12.40
CA SER A 194 2.77 3.22 -12.29
C SER A 194 4.07 2.54 -12.74
N ASN A 195 4.86 3.21 -13.60
CA ASN A 195 6.19 2.78 -14.01
C ASN A 195 7.27 3.41 -13.10
N ILE A 196 8.02 2.55 -12.42
CA ILE A 196 9.03 2.90 -11.44
C ILE A 196 10.18 3.66 -12.12
N THR A 197 10.33 4.95 -11.82
CA THR A 197 11.56 5.68 -12.15
C THR A 197 12.47 5.66 -10.94
N ARG A 198 13.56 4.90 -11.00
CA ARG A 198 14.58 4.88 -9.93
C ARG A 198 15.17 6.28 -9.75
N ILE A 199 15.44 6.66 -8.51
CA ILE A 199 16.23 7.85 -8.22
C ILE A 199 17.59 7.67 -8.92
N PRO A 200 18.01 8.59 -9.81
CA PRO A 200 19.30 8.48 -10.48
C PRO A 200 20.44 8.46 -9.47
N SER A 201 21.47 7.64 -9.72
CA SER A 201 22.62 7.47 -8.82
C SER A 201 23.40 8.75 -8.57
N CYS A 202 23.30 9.74 -9.44
CA CYS A 202 23.93 11.04 -9.22
C CYS A 202 23.35 11.80 -8.01
N PHE A 203 22.08 11.56 -7.64
CA PHE A 203 21.42 12.24 -6.51
C PHE A 203 21.76 11.64 -5.15
N TYR A 204 22.48 10.52 -5.08
CA TYR A 204 22.79 9.88 -3.81
C TYR A 204 24.19 9.25 -3.72
N ARG A 205 24.59 9.00 -2.47
CA ARG A 205 25.73 8.15 -2.10
C ARG A 205 25.26 7.02 -1.21
N LYS A 206 25.97 5.89 -1.26
CA LYS A 206 25.64 4.67 -0.52
C LYS A 206 26.85 4.32 0.36
N ILE A 207 26.64 4.27 1.67
CA ILE A 207 27.61 3.79 2.65
C ILE A 207 27.18 2.40 3.12
N LYS A 208 28.13 1.47 3.19
CA LYS A 208 27.89 0.09 3.62
C LYS A 208 28.22 -0.06 5.11
N ILE A 209 27.28 -0.57 5.89
CA ILE A 209 27.46 -0.90 7.30
C ILE A 209 27.55 -2.42 7.42
N LYS A 210 28.70 -2.95 7.85
CA LYS A 210 28.88 -4.39 7.97
C LYS A 210 27.92 -4.98 9.01
N GLY A 211 27.34 -6.16 8.73
CA GLY A 211 26.41 -6.86 9.62
C GLY A 211 26.94 -6.98 11.06
N ARG A 212 28.19 -7.47 11.19
CA ARG A 212 28.93 -7.60 12.47
C ARG A 212 29.02 -6.33 13.33
N ASN A 213 28.90 -5.15 12.75
CA ASN A 213 29.06 -3.87 13.47
C ASN A 213 27.73 -3.26 13.92
N LYS A 214 26.60 -3.79 13.44
CA LYS A 214 25.27 -3.22 13.72
C LYS A 214 24.97 -3.16 15.20
N GLU A 215 25.33 -4.20 15.96
CA GLU A 215 25.05 -4.26 17.39
C GLU A 215 25.80 -3.18 18.15
N PHE A 216 27.09 -3.04 17.81
CA PHE A 216 27.96 -2.05 18.41
C PHE A 216 27.46 -0.63 18.12
N ILE A 217 27.12 -0.34 16.86
CA ILE A 217 26.57 0.97 16.46
C ILE A 217 25.24 1.26 17.17
N ARG A 218 24.36 0.26 17.34
CA ARG A 218 23.10 0.43 18.08
C ARG A 218 23.33 0.76 19.55
N LYS A 219 24.29 0.10 20.21
CA LYS A 219 24.65 0.42 21.60
C LYS A 219 25.14 1.87 21.71
N GLN A 220 25.99 2.32 20.80
CA GLN A 220 26.46 3.71 20.76
C GLN A 220 25.34 4.73 20.48
N LEU A 221 24.39 4.40 19.60
CA LEU A 221 23.21 5.23 19.34
C LEU A 221 22.33 5.39 20.59
N ALA A 222 22.14 4.30 21.33
CA ALA A 222 21.40 4.30 22.58
C ALA A 222 22.14 5.10 23.68
N GLU A 223 23.41 4.79 23.92
CA GLU A 223 24.22 5.35 25.01
C GLU A 223 24.51 6.84 24.82
N TYR A 224 24.88 7.27 23.61
CA TYR A 224 25.33 8.65 23.39
C TYR A 224 24.23 9.58 22.87
N PHE A 225 23.20 9.06 22.23
CA PHE A 225 22.18 9.88 21.56
C PHE A 225 20.74 9.55 21.97
N ALA A 226 20.55 8.60 22.91
CA ALA A 226 19.25 8.17 23.38
C ALA A 226 18.29 7.75 22.26
N VAL A 227 18.81 7.14 21.19
CA VAL A 227 17.99 6.67 20.05
C VAL A 227 17.56 5.22 20.28
N TYR A 228 16.32 5.03 20.68
CA TYR A 228 15.68 3.73 20.94
C TYR A 228 14.47 3.51 20.03
N GLU A 229 13.97 2.26 19.97
CA GLU A 229 12.73 1.95 19.24
C GLU A 229 11.54 2.76 19.78
N SER A 230 11.39 2.80 21.11
CA SER A 230 10.33 3.55 21.80
C SER A 230 10.37 5.06 21.50
N THR A 231 11.57 5.63 21.32
CA THR A 231 11.72 7.05 20.97
C THR A 231 11.39 7.36 19.51
N LEU A 232 11.42 6.36 18.62
CA LEU A 232 11.12 6.53 17.20
C LEU A 232 9.71 6.06 16.82
N PHE A 233 9.10 5.19 17.63
CA PHE A 233 7.81 4.56 17.38
C PHE A 233 6.97 4.45 18.67
N PRO A 234 6.45 5.58 19.20
CA PRO A 234 5.63 5.57 20.42
C PRO A 234 4.27 4.86 20.24
N GLU A 235 3.78 4.75 19.00
CA GLU A 235 2.42 4.29 18.67
C GLU A 235 2.33 2.81 18.24
N LYS A 236 3.45 2.08 18.20
CA LYS A 236 3.56 0.76 17.53
C LYS A 236 2.66 -0.35 18.11
N ASP A 237 2.13 -0.18 19.31
CA ASP A 237 1.54 -1.29 20.08
C ASP A 237 0.00 -1.38 20.05
N LYS A 238 -0.77 -0.49 19.39
CA LYS A 238 -2.22 -0.43 19.66
C LYS A 238 -3.18 -0.78 18.51
N LEU A 239 -2.80 -0.70 17.23
CA LEU A 239 -3.79 -0.81 16.13
C LEU A 239 -3.30 -1.52 14.86
N SER A 240 -1.99 -1.63 14.60
CA SER A 240 -1.48 -2.15 13.34
C SER A 240 -1.93 -3.59 13.07
N ASP A 241 -1.83 -4.46 14.07
CA ASP A 241 -2.08 -5.90 13.89
C ASP A 241 -3.55 -6.20 13.58
N VAL A 242 -4.47 -5.47 14.22
CA VAL A 242 -5.91 -5.57 13.98
C VAL A 242 -6.25 -5.11 12.55
N ILE A 243 -5.66 -4.00 12.11
CA ILE A 243 -5.89 -3.48 10.76
C ILE A 243 -5.28 -4.45 9.73
N PHE A 244 -4.10 -5.02 9.99
CA PHE A 244 -3.48 -6.03 9.12
C PHE A 244 -4.34 -7.30 8.97
N GLU A 245 -5.01 -7.75 10.03
CA GLU A 245 -5.92 -8.90 9.95
C GLU A 245 -7.21 -8.59 9.17
N GLY A 246 -7.81 -7.41 9.37
CA GLY A 246 -8.97 -6.96 8.58
C GLY A 246 -8.62 -6.86 7.08
N ILE A 247 -7.50 -6.21 6.78
CA ILE A 247 -6.97 -6.06 5.42
C ILE A 247 -6.72 -7.41 4.74
N LYS A 248 -6.11 -8.40 5.41
CA LYS A 248 -5.88 -9.70 4.78
C LYS A 248 -7.17 -10.39 4.34
N LYS A 249 -8.28 -10.16 5.04
CA LYS A 249 -9.60 -10.67 4.67
C LYS A 249 -10.18 -9.89 3.48
N ASP A 250 -10.03 -8.57 3.46
CA ASP A 250 -10.63 -7.70 2.43
C ASP A 250 -9.82 -7.62 1.12
N PHE A 251 -8.48 -7.76 1.17
CA PHE A 251 -7.63 -7.85 -0.02
C PHE A 251 -7.83 -9.16 -0.80
N GLY A 252 -8.52 -10.14 -0.21
CA GLY A 252 -8.99 -11.35 -0.91
C GLY A 252 -10.28 -11.15 -1.71
N LEU A 253 -10.92 -9.98 -1.62
CA LEU A 253 -12.15 -9.66 -2.34
C LEU A 253 -11.84 -8.84 -3.59
N GLU A 254 -12.31 -9.34 -4.73
CA GLU A 254 -12.06 -8.81 -6.08
C GLU A 254 -12.38 -7.31 -6.25
N ASN A 255 -11.87 -6.73 -7.34
CA ASN A 255 -12.01 -5.33 -7.72
C ASN A 255 -13.48 -4.86 -7.64
N THR A 256 -13.78 -4.02 -6.66
CA THR A 256 -15.07 -3.34 -6.55
C THR A 256 -15.00 -2.04 -7.34
N GLU A 257 -14.84 -2.14 -8.65
CA GLU A 257 -15.20 -1.01 -9.49
C GLU A 257 -16.71 -0.78 -9.33
N ASN A 258 -17.14 0.46 -9.08
CA ASN A 258 -18.56 0.80 -9.03
C ASN A 258 -19.13 0.79 -10.46
N SER A 259 -19.35 -0.42 -10.96
CA SER A 259 -19.80 -0.73 -12.31
C SER A 259 -21.04 -1.61 -12.23
N ILE A 260 -21.90 -1.52 -13.25
CA ILE A 260 -23.09 -2.36 -13.38
C ILE A 260 -22.68 -3.84 -13.40
N GLU A 261 -21.51 -4.16 -13.95
CA GLU A 261 -20.95 -5.51 -13.97
C GLU A 261 -20.61 -6.05 -12.58
N SER A 262 -20.06 -5.20 -11.69
CA SER A 262 -19.73 -5.57 -10.31
C SER A 262 -20.98 -5.77 -9.45
N GLU A 263 -21.98 -4.90 -9.63
CA GLU A 263 -23.28 -5.03 -8.96
C GLU A 263 -24.00 -6.31 -9.40
N LEU A 264 -23.95 -6.64 -10.69
CA LEU A 264 -24.48 -7.88 -11.24
C LEU A 264 -23.79 -9.11 -10.63
N ASN A 265 -22.46 -9.11 -10.50
CA ASN A 265 -21.73 -10.20 -9.86
C ASN A 265 -22.17 -10.40 -8.41
N SER A 266 -22.22 -9.31 -7.62
CA SER A 266 -22.66 -9.35 -6.21
C SER A 266 -24.10 -9.86 -6.07
N TYR A 267 -24.99 -9.46 -6.99
CA TYR A 267 -26.36 -9.98 -7.05
C TYR A 267 -26.39 -11.51 -7.20
N PHE A 268 -25.60 -12.07 -8.13
CA PHE A 268 -25.55 -13.52 -8.33
C PHE A 268 -24.85 -14.27 -7.19
N GLU A 269 -23.80 -13.71 -6.59
CA GLU A 269 -23.16 -14.31 -5.40
C GLU A 269 -24.16 -14.45 -4.25
N ASN A 270 -24.91 -13.39 -3.96
CA ASN A 270 -25.96 -13.41 -2.94
C ASN A 270 -27.04 -14.45 -3.25
N LEU A 271 -27.47 -14.57 -4.51
CA LEU A 271 -28.41 -15.60 -4.93
C LEU A 271 -27.88 -17.01 -4.70
N VAL A 272 -26.61 -17.27 -5.05
CA VAL A 272 -25.96 -18.57 -4.83
C VAL A 272 -25.92 -18.90 -3.33
N TYR A 273 -25.53 -17.95 -2.48
CA TYR A 273 -25.54 -18.14 -1.02
C TYR A 273 -26.94 -18.42 -0.48
N GLU A 274 -27.96 -17.66 -0.92
CA GLU A 274 -29.34 -17.87 -0.51
C GLU A 274 -29.83 -19.28 -0.90
N ILE A 275 -29.56 -19.68 -2.14
CA ILE A 275 -29.91 -21.00 -2.68
C ILE A 275 -29.20 -22.11 -1.90
N ASN A 276 -27.90 -21.97 -1.66
CA ASN A 276 -27.13 -22.94 -0.88
C ASN A 276 -27.69 -23.08 0.54
N SER A 277 -28.17 -21.99 1.15
CA SER A 277 -28.80 -22.06 2.48
C SER A 277 -30.04 -22.98 2.52
N TYR A 278 -30.79 -23.08 1.41
CA TYR A 278 -31.93 -23.98 1.28
C TYR A 278 -31.50 -25.42 0.98
N VAL A 279 -30.48 -25.59 0.13
CA VAL A 279 -30.01 -26.91 -0.30
C VAL A 279 -29.29 -27.65 0.85
N TYR A 280 -28.54 -26.96 1.69
CA TYR A 280 -27.74 -27.59 2.75
C TYR A 280 -28.48 -27.83 4.08
N LYS A 281 -29.64 -27.19 4.33
CA LYS A 281 -30.31 -27.21 5.64
C LYS A 281 -31.48 -28.22 5.79
N GLN A 282 -31.92 -28.91 4.73
CA GLN A 282 -33.14 -29.74 4.81
C GLN A 282 -33.04 -31.05 4.03
N GLU A 283 -33.77 -32.08 4.49
CA GLU A 283 -34.20 -33.19 3.64
C GLU A 283 -35.02 -32.61 2.47
N LEU A 284 -34.52 -32.76 1.25
CA LEU A 284 -35.10 -32.15 0.05
C LEU A 284 -36.50 -32.71 -0.24
N THR A 285 -37.55 -31.92 0.04
CA THR A 285 -38.91 -32.22 -0.42
C THR A 285 -39.17 -31.67 -1.83
N GLN A 286 -40.07 -32.30 -2.58
CA GLN A 286 -40.51 -31.81 -3.90
C GLN A 286 -41.12 -30.40 -3.85
N GLU A 287 -41.64 -29.98 -2.70
CA GLU A 287 -42.18 -28.64 -2.47
C GLU A 287 -41.07 -27.58 -2.42
N LEU A 288 -39.95 -27.87 -1.76
CA LEU A 288 -38.79 -26.98 -1.70
C LEU A 288 -38.19 -26.75 -3.10
N LYS A 289 -38.17 -27.79 -3.94
CA LYS A 289 -37.75 -27.70 -5.35
C LYS A 289 -38.60 -26.72 -6.14
N LYS A 290 -39.92 -26.83 -6.03
CA LYS A 290 -40.87 -25.90 -6.68
C LYS A 290 -40.71 -24.47 -6.13
N TYR A 291 -40.46 -24.34 -4.83
CA TYR A 291 -40.26 -23.05 -4.17
C TYR A 291 -39.00 -22.32 -4.67
N VAL A 292 -37.84 -22.98 -4.69
CA VAL A 292 -36.57 -22.38 -5.16
C VAL A 292 -36.66 -21.99 -6.64
N MET A 293 -37.21 -22.87 -7.49
CA MET A 293 -37.42 -22.56 -8.91
C MET A 293 -38.40 -21.40 -9.14
N ARG A 294 -39.41 -21.25 -8.28
CA ARG A 294 -40.32 -20.09 -8.36
C ARG A 294 -39.62 -18.79 -7.99
N ARG A 295 -38.75 -18.80 -6.96
CA ARG A 295 -37.96 -17.62 -6.59
C ARG A 295 -36.96 -17.23 -7.66
N LEU A 296 -36.24 -18.19 -8.26
CA LEU A 296 -35.33 -17.93 -9.38
C LEU A 296 -36.02 -17.20 -10.54
N ARG A 297 -37.23 -17.63 -10.92
CA ARG A 297 -38.01 -16.94 -11.96
C ARG A 297 -38.37 -15.52 -11.57
N LYS A 298 -38.76 -15.29 -10.31
CA LYS A 298 -39.09 -13.96 -9.82
C LYS A 298 -37.85 -13.05 -9.83
N TYR A 299 -36.72 -13.55 -9.35
CA TYR A 299 -35.46 -12.82 -9.33
C TYR A 299 -34.96 -12.40 -10.71
N GLU A 300 -35.09 -13.30 -11.69
CA GLU A 300 -34.78 -12.98 -13.08
C GLU A 300 -35.71 -11.89 -13.63
N GLN A 301 -37.02 -11.99 -13.37
CA GLN A 301 -37.98 -10.97 -13.79
C GLN A 301 -37.67 -9.60 -13.17
N ASP A 302 -37.42 -9.57 -11.85
CA ASP A 302 -37.13 -8.34 -11.11
C ASP A 302 -35.81 -7.70 -11.61
N LEU A 303 -34.77 -8.51 -11.88
CA LEU A 303 -33.49 -8.00 -12.40
C LEU A 303 -33.64 -7.41 -13.82
N PHE A 304 -34.30 -8.13 -14.74
CA PHE A 304 -34.47 -7.60 -16.10
C PHE A 304 -35.35 -6.37 -16.13
N PHE A 305 -36.38 -6.29 -15.27
CA PHE A 305 -37.17 -5.07 -15.11
C PHE A 305 -36.31 -3.88 -14.65
N ALA A 306 -35.41 -4.08 -13.70
CA ALA A 306 -34.48 -3.03 -13.27
C ALA A 306 -33.49 -2.62 -14.38
N LEU A 307 -32.96 -3.58 -15.15
CA LEU A 307 -32.07 -3.30 -16.28
C LEU A 307 -32.79 -2.59 -17.42
N ASP A 308 -34.08 -2.85 -17.65
CA ASP A 308 -34.91 -2.15 -18.64
C ASP A 308 -35.16 -0.69 -18.21
N GLN A 309 -35.47 -0.45 -16.93
CA GLN A 309 -35.58 0.92 -16.40
C GLN A 309 -34.27 1.72 -16.45
N LEU A 310 -33.13 1.04 -16.37
CA LEU A 310 -31.82 1.66 -16.55
C LEU A 310 -31.56 2.01 -18.02
N GLU A 311 -31.99 1.17 -18.97
CA GLU A 311 -31.85 1.43 -20.41
C GLU A 311 -32.57 2.71 -20.84
N GLU A 312 -33.77 2.95 -20.28
CA GLU A 312 -34.57 4.15 -20.56
C GLU A 312 -33.88 5.46 -20.11
N LYS A 313 -32.90 5.38 -19.21
CA LYS A 313 -32.23 6.55 -18.61
C LYS A 313 -30.85 6.86 -19.21
N ILE A 314 -30.32 6.02 -20.12
CA ILE A 314 -28.94 6.10 -20.60
C ILE A 314 -28.88 6.60 -22.06
N GLU A 315 -27.93 7.48 -22.40
CA GLU A 315 -27.68 7.97 -23.76
C GLU A 315 -27.04 6.90 -24.69
N LYS A 316 -27.10 7.11 -26.01
CA LYS A 316 -26.78 6.12 -27.08
C LYS A 316 -25.44 5.38 -26.95
N GLU A 317 -24.40 5.96 -26.33
CA GLU A 317 -23.10 5.30 -26.16
C GLU A 317 -23.11 4.23 -25.05
N GLY A 318 -23.98 4.34 -24.04
CA GLY A 318 -24.10 3.37 -22.95
C GLY A 318 -24.95 2.14 -23.29
N THR A 319 -25.71 2.19 -24.39
CA THR A 319 -26.65 1.13 -24.81
C THR A 319 -25.93 -0.16 -25.18
N SER A 320 -24.76 -0.07 -25.85
CA SER A 320 -23.97 -1.26 -26.23
C SER A 320 -23.47 -2.03 -25.01
N ARG A 321 -22.98 -1.32 -23.98
CA ARG A 321 -22.44 -1.92 -22.76
C ARG A 321 -23.53 -2.59 -21.93
N LEU A 322 -24.70 -1.95 -21.81
CA LEU A 322 -25.86 -2.52 -21.12
C LEU A 322 -26.37 -3.79 -21.81
N LEU A 323 -26.26 -3.87 -23.14
CA LEU A 323 -26.65 -5.04 -23.91
C LEU A 323 -25.75 -6.26 -23.61
N ASP A 324 -24.46 -6.03 -23.38
CA ASP A 324 -23.52 -7.06 -22.96
C ASP A 324 -23.77 -7.51 -21.51
N VAL A 325 -24.10 -6.57 -20.61
CA VAL A 325 -24.53 -6.86 -19.23
C VAL A 325 -25.79 -7.74 -19.24
N LYS A 326 -26.81 -7.40 -20.04
CA LYS A 326 -28.05 -8.20 -20.16
C LYS A 326 -27.75 -9.61 -20.67
N ARG A 327 -26.83 -9.77 -21.63
CA ARG A 327 -26.42 -11.10 -22.12
C ARG A 327 -25.73 -11.92 -21.03
N LYS A 328 -24.81 -11.31 -20.28
CA LYS A 328 -24.14 -11.96 -19.16
C LYS A 328 -25.13 -12.41 -18.09
N ALA A 329 -26.07 -11.54 -17.70
CA ALA A 329 -27.10 -11.86 -16.72
C ALA A 329 -27.96 -13.08 -17.13
N ARG A 330 -28.33 -13.19 -18.42
CA ARG A 330 -29.04 -14.38 -18.93
C ARG A 330 -28.21 -15.65 -18.75
N HIS A 331 -26.94 -15.59 -19.14
CA HIS A 331 -26.03 -16.73 -19.03
C HIS A 331 -25.84 -17.17 -17.57
N ASP A 332 -25.71 -16.21 -16.65
CA ASP A 332 -25.53 -16.50 -15.22
C ASP A 332 -26.79 -17.15 -14.60
N PHE A 333 -28.00 -16.71 -14.98
CA PHE A 333 -29.24 -17.38 -14.57
C PHE A 333 -29.36 -18.81 -15.16
N GLU A 334 -28.94 -19.03 -16.40
CA GLU A 334 -28.90 -20.37 -17.00
C GLU A 334 -27.96 -21.30 -16.22
N ASN A 335 -26.76 -20.82 -15.91
CA ASN A 335 -25.77 -21.53 -15.11
C ASN A 335 -26.29 -21.84 -13.70
N LEU A 336 -26.94 -20.87 -13.06
CA LEU A 336 -27.52 -21.04 -11.72
C LEU A 336 -28.65 -22.07 -11.71
N ARG A 337 -29.53 -22.05 -12.72
CA ARG A 337 -30.59 -23.08 -12.89
C ARG A 337 -29.98 -24.46 -13.10
N ALA A 338 -28.91 -24.58 -13.88
CA ALA A 338 -28.22 -25.85 -14.11
C ALA A 338 -27.50 -26.33 -12.84
N TYR A 339 -26.88 -25.43 -12.08
CA TYR A 339 -26.30 -25.73 -10.76
C TYR A 339 -27.34 -26.24 -9.78
N VAL A 340 -28.46 -25.52 -9.62
CA VAL A 340 -29.56 -25.94 -8.75
C VAL A 340 -30.09 -27.31 -9.17
N LYS A 341 -30.31 -27.56 -10.47
CA LYS A 341 -30.74 -28.88 -10.94
C LYS A 341 -29.74 -29.99 -10.56
N ARG A 342 -28.44 -29.76 -10.77
CA ARG A 342 -27.38 -30.75 -10.45
C ARG A 342 -27.25 -31.04 -8.96
N GLU A 343 -27.25 -30.01 -8.11
CA GLU A 343 -27.17 -30.20 -6.66
C GLU A 343 -28.43 -30.91 -6.11
N LEU A 344 -29.60 -30.62 -6.67
CA LEU A 344 -30.84 -31.33 -6.34
C LEU A 344 -30.83 -32.81 -6.80
N GLU A 345 -30.16 -33.14 -7.91
CA GLU A 345 -30.02 -34.53 -8.41
C GLU A 345 -29.05 -35.35 -7.56
N LYS A 346 -27.94 -34.75 -7.08
CA LYS A 346 -26.97 -35.42 -6.20
C LYS A 346 -27.59 -35.87 -4.87
N CYS A 347 -28.50 -35.08 -4.30
CA CYS A 347 -29.23 -35.42 -3.08
C CYS A 347 -30.27 -36.53 -3.26
N SER A 348 -30.63 -36.90 -4.50
CA SER A 348 -31.58 -38.00 -4.77
C SER A 348 -30.95 -39.39 -4.58
N TYR A 349 -29.61 -39.47 -4.59
CA TYR A 349 -28.84 -40.73 -4.50
C TYR A 349 -28.33 -41.06 -3.09
N GLN A 350 -28.65 -40.26 -2.07
CA GLN A 350 -28.24 -40.51 -0.68
C GLN A 350 -29.32 -41.21 0.17
N VAL A 351 -30.42 -41.71 -0.43
CA VAL A 351 -31.52 -42.36 0.30
C VAL A 351 -31.67 -43.87 -0.04
N GLU A 352 -30.68 -44.49 -0.69
CA GLU A 352 -30.64 -45.95 -0.85
C GLU A 352 -29.39 -46.55 -0.18
N ILE A 353 -29.44 -46.67 1.16
CA ILE A 353 -28.76 -47.75 1.92
C ILE A 353 -29.71 -48.24 3.00
#